data_AF-A0A348B1N6-F1
#
_entry.id   AF-A0A348B1N6-F1
#
_cell.length_a   1.000
_cell.length_b   1.000
_cell.length_c   1.000
_cell.angle_alpha   90.00
_cell.angle_beta   90.00
_cell.angle_gamma   90.00
#
_symmetry.space_group_name_H-M   'P 1'
#
loop_
_entity.id
_entity.type
_entity.pdbx_description
1 polymer ?
#
loop_
_entity_poly.entity_id
_entity_poly.type
_entity_poly.pdbx_seq_one_letter_code
_entity_poly.pdbx_strand_id
1 'polypeptide(L)'
;MKLQLVEGRGHPNVRATHRTTFELTRESHLTPRGDCIIAVSADKAAADLDRSFVQELRGGWIWIGLVVGSRVEVVKARGSIDITSSNKVKLIVRRSTFIEPATVGVSADKAAADLDRSFVQELRGGKRLVALLAASQRALEYREFLGVLVDHFPPLGGTLG
;
A
#
# COMPACT_ATOMS: atom_id res chain seq x y z
N MET A 1 9.55 11.36 -9.78
CA MET A 1 8.95 10.24 -9.03
C MET A 1 9.94 9.77 -7.97
N LYS A 2 9.43 9.44 -6.78
CA LYS A 2 10.17 8.85 -5.66
C LYS A 2 9.49 7.54 -5.27
N LEU A 3 10.29 6.57 -4.85
CA LEU A 3 9.82 5.23 -4.52
C LEU A 3 10.04 4.94 -3.05
N GLN A 4 9.14 4.15 -2.47
CA GLN A 4 9.31 3.56 -1.16
C GLN A 4 8.86 2.10 -1.19
N LEU A 5 9.65 1.21 -0.60
CA LEU A 5 9.23 -0.15 -0.28
C LEU A 5 8.82 -0.25 1.18
N VAL A 6 7.67 -0.87 1.44
CA VAL A 6 7.23 -1.28 2.76
C VAL A 6 6.90 -2.76 2.73
N GLU A 7 7.44 -3.50 3.69
CA GLU A 7 7.23 -4.93 3.81
C GLU A 7 6.43 -5.25 5.05
N GLY A 8 5.56 -6.23 4.96
CA GLY A 8 4.86 -6.79 6.11
C GLY A 8 4.43 -8.21 5.80
N ARG A 9 3.50 -8.74 6.58
CA ARG A 9 2.89 -10.04 6.31
C ARG A 9 1.39 -9.99 6.55
N GLY A 10 0.68 -10.86 5.88
CA GLY A 10 -0.72 -11.10 6.20
C GLY A 10 -0.90 -11.74 7.58
N HIS A 11 -2.15 -11.97 7.98
CA HIS A 11 -2.51 -12.55 9.26
C HIS A 11 -3.84 -13.32 9.11
N PRO A 12 -4.09 -14.41 9.87
CA PRO A 12 -5.33 -15.18 9.78
C PRO A 12 -6.63 -14.35 9.93
N ASN A 13 -6.56 -13.25 10.70
CA ASN A 13 -7.67 -12.32 10.91
C ASN A 13 -7.81 -11.22 9.84
N VAL A 14 -6.98 -11.19 8.78
CA VAL A 14 -7.15 -10.23 7.69
C VAL A 14 -8.51 -10.45 7.02
N ARG A 15 -9.40 -9.46 7.12
CA ARG A 15 -10.71 -9.51 6.47
C ARG A 15 -10.75 -8.74 5.17
N ALA A 16 -10.09 -7.60 5.13
CA ALA A 16 -10.08 -6.69 3.99
C ALA A 16 -11.51 -6.40 3.46
N THR A 17 -12.37 -5.91 4.36
CA THR A 17 -13.77 -5.58 4.05
C THR A 17 -14.11 -4.11 4.27
N HIS A 18 -13.18 -3.32 4.80
CA HIS A 18 -13.42 -1.90 5.00
C HIS A 18 -13.58 -1.18 3.65
N ARG A 19 -14.67 -0.42 3.51
CA ARG A 19 -15.10 0.12 2.22
C ARG A 19 -14.37 1.38 1.78
N THR A 20 -13.62 2.01 2.68
CA THR A 20 -13.04 3.34 2.45
C THR A 20 -11.54 3.42 2.72
N THR A 21 -10.92 2.38 3.29
CA THR A 21 -9.49 2.40 3.61
C THR A 21 -8.85 1.03 3.46
N PHE A 22 -7.53 1.01 3.33
CA PHE A 22 -6.70 -0.13 3.74
C PHE A 22 -5.48 0.36 4.53
N GLU A 23 -4.91 -0.51 5.35
CA GLU A 23 -3.87 -0.19 6.32
C GLU A 23 -2.76 -1.26 6.37
N LEU A 24 -1.52 -0.80 6.51
CA LEU A 24 -0.38 -1.61 6.95
C LEU A 24 0.06 -1.12 8.33
N THR A 25 0.29 -2.03 9.26
CA THR A 25 0.65 -1.70 10.65
C THR A 25 1.91 -2.46 11.11
N ARG A 26 2.71 -1.80 11.96
CA ARG A 26 3.84 -2.40 12.69
C ARG A 26 3.38 -3.37 13.76
N GLU A 27 2.15 -3.23 14.25
CA GLU A 27 1.58 -4.16 15.22
C GLU A 27 1.60 -5.58 14.64
N SER A 28 1.97 -6.56 15.47
CA SER A 28 2.05 -7.96 15.06
C SER A 28 0.73 -8.71 15.26
N HIS A 29 -0.18 -8.15 16.04
CA HIS A 29 -1.48 -8.72 16.36
C HIS A 29 -2.59 -8.01 15.60
N LEU A 30 -3.54 -8.78 15.08
CA LEU A 30 -4.74 -8.25 14.44
C LEU A 30 -5.97 -8.96 14.98
N THR A 31 -6.93 -8.19 15.48
CA THR A 31 -8.26 -8.71 15.86
C THR A 31 -9.18 -8.79 14.64
N PRO A 32 -10.23 -9.64 14.65
CA PRO A 32 -11.21 -9.70 13.57
C PRO A 32 -12.00 -8.39 13.32
N ARG A 33 -11.91 -7.40 14.22
CA ARG A 33 -12.53 -6.08 14.05
C ARG A 33 -11.71 -5.15 13.15
N GLY A 34 -10.41 -5.38 13.00
CA GLY A 34 -9.52 -4.55 12.16
C GLY A 34 -9.67 -4.89 10.68
N ASP A 35 -10.81 -4.54 10.10
CA ASP A 35 -11.20 -5.00 8.77
C ASP A 35 -10.61 -4.18 7.60
N CYS A 36 -9.92 -3.08 7.91
CA CYS A 36 -9.09 -2.30 6.98
C CYS A 36 -7.64 -2.78 6.91
N ILE A 37 -7.15 -3.53 7.91
CA ILE A 37 -5.76 -3.95 7.98
C ILE A 37 -5.52 -5.12 7.00
N ILE A 38 -4.55 -4.94 6.10
CA ILE A 38 -4.18 -5.94 5.09
C ILE A 38 -2.82 -6.58 5.38
N ALA A 39 -1.95 -5.91 6.14
CA ALA A 39 -0.73 -6.52 6.67
C ALA A 39 -0.34 -5.98 8.03
N VAL A 40 0.27 -6.88 8.80
CA VAL A 40 0.82 -6.68 10.14
C VAL A 40 2.35 -6.80 10.09
N SER A 41 3.01 -6.46 11.20
CA SER A 41 4.47 -6.52 11.32
C SER A 41 5.20 -5.78 10.19
N ALA A 42 4.66 -4.63 9.78
CA ALA A 42 5.28 -3.81 8.76
C ALA A 42 6.67 -3.32 9.21
N ASP A 43 7.65 -3.26 8.32
CA ASP A 43 9.00 -2.72 8.62
C ASP A 43 8.99 -1.19 8.77
N LYS A 44 8.07 -0.52 8.07
CA LYS A 44 7.89 0.93 8.07
C LYS A 44 6.46 1.34 8.44
N ALA A 45 6.35 2.45 9.16
CA ALA A 45 5.13 3.22 9.31
C ALA A 45 5.24 4.52 8.49
N ALA A 46 4.19 5.36 8.54
CA ALA A 46 4.18 6.63 7.81
C ALA A 46 5.40 7.53 8.16
N ALA A 47 5.82 7.56 9.42
CA ALA A 47 6.94 8.35 9.91
C ALA A 47 8.32 7.93 9.36
N ASP A 48 8.43 6.71 8.84
CA ASP A 48 9.68 6.15 8.32
C ASP A 48 9.82 6.34 6.80
N LEU A 49 8.82 6.93 6.15
CA LEU A 49 8.90 7.28 4.74
C LEU A 49 9.94 8.38 4.52
N ASP A 50 10.70 8.27 3.43
CA ASP A 50 11.71 9.28 3.10
C ASP A 50 11.08 10.67 2.98
N ARG A 51 11.73 11.68 3.54
CA ARG A 51 11.23 13.07 3.47
C ARG A 51 10.99 13.52 2.03
N SER A 52 11.87 13.12 1.09
CA SER A 52 11.71 13.45 -0.32
C SER A 52 10.50 12.75 -0.97
N PHE A 53 10.15 11.55 -0.51
CA PHE A 53 8.94 10.84 -0.92
C PHE A 53 7.69 11.55 -0.41
N VAL A 54 7.66 11.93 0.87
CA VAL A 54 6.54 12.68 1.46
C VAL A 54 6.36 14.04 0.78
N GLN A 55 7.43 14.71 0.38
CA GLN A 55 7.36 15.95 -0.40
C GLN A 55 6.70 15.76 -1.77
N GLU A 56 6.92 14.63 -2.46
CA GLU A 56 6.23 14.33 -3.72
C GLU A 56 4.74 14.05 -3.54
N LEU A 57 4.31 13.58 -2.35
CA LEU A 57 2.88 13.43 -2.04
C LEU A 57 2.18 14.77 -1.88
N ARG A 58 2.88 15.83 -1.46
CA ARG A 58 2.24 17.13 -1.18
C ARG A 58 1.72 17.77 -2.46
N GLY A 59 0.43 17.56 -2.74
CA GLY A 59 -0.23 18.01 -3.97
C GLY A 59 -0.04 17.08 -5.19
N GLY A 60 0.69 15.97 -5.01
CA GLY A 60 1.00 15.03 -6.08
C GLY A 60 0.07 13.81 -6.14
N TRP A 61 0.58 12.77 -6.79
CA TRP A 61 -0.08 11.49 -7.02
C TRP A 61 0.72 10.36 -6.41
N ILE A 62 0.03 9.27 -6.07
CA ILE A 62 0.66 8.03 -5.61
C ILE A 62 0.04 6.83 -6.34
N TRP A 63 0.91 5.96 -6.84
CA TRP A 63 0.57 4.60 -7.21
C TRP A 63 1.13 3.63 -6.16
N ILE A 64 0.37 2.57 -5.90
CA ILE A 64 0.70 1.58 -4.89
C ILE A 64 0.54 0.21 -5.52
N GLY A 65 1.62 -0.54 -5.58
CA GLY A 65 1.65 -1.94 -5.99
C GLY A 65 1.77 -2.81 -4.76
N LEU A 66 0.78 -3.65 -4.52
CA LEU A 66 0.73 -4.59 -3.40
C LEU A 66 0.99 -5.99 -3.96
N VAL A 67 2.06 -6.65 -3.50
CA VAL A 67 2.51 -7.94 -4.03
C VAL A 67 2.51 -9.00 -2.92
N VAL A 68 1.80 -10.10 -3.14
CA VAL A 68 1.74 -11.25 -2.22
C VAL A 68 1.81 -12.54 -3.04
N GLY A 69 2.87 -13.31 -2.87
CA GLY A 69 3.11 -14.49 -3.71
C GLY A 69 3.18 -14.10 -5.18
N SER A 70 2.36 -14.72 -6.03
CA SER A 70 2.21 -14.38 -7.45
C SER A 70 1.11 -13.36 -7.77
N ARG A 71 0.46 -12.80 -6.73
CA ARG A 71 -0.69 -11.90 -6.89
C ARG A 71 -0.27 -10.45 -6.70
N VAL A 72 -0.87 -9.59 -7.50
CA VAL A 72 -0.58 -8.16 -7.54
C VAL A 72 -1.88 -7.37 -7.52
N GLU A 73 -1.96 -6.38 -6.65
CA GLU A 73 -2.99 -5.36 -6.64
C GLU A 73 -2.36 -4.00 -6.91
N VAL A 74 -2.99 -3.20 -7.77
CA VAL A 74 -2.54 -1.84 -8.07
C VAL A 74 -3.62 -0.85 -7.66
N VAL A 75 -3.24 0.17 -6.90
CA VAL A 75 -4.11 1.24 -6.39
C VAL A 75 -3.56 2.59 -6.84
N LYS A 76 -4.44 3.47 -7.32
CA LYS A 76 -4.14 4.87 -7.57
C LYS A 76 -4.75 5.73 -6.47
N ALA A 77 -4.00 6.69 -5.96
CA ALA A 77 -4.52 7.71 -5.05
C ALA A 77 -3.86 9.07 -5.30
N ARG A 78 -4.36 10.09 -4.60
CA ARG A 78 -3.78 11.43 -4.55
C ARG A 78 -3.07 11.66 -3.24
N GLY A 79 -2.03 12.48 -3.26
CA GLY A 79 -1.55 13.08 -2.02
C GLY A 79 -2.28 14.39 -1.73
N SER A 80 -1.83 15.12 -0.70
CA SER A 80 -2.37 16.41 -0.31
C SER A 80 -1.28 17.21 0.40
N ILE A 81 -1.35 18.55 0.32
CA ILE A 81 -0.47 19.46 1.04
C ILE A 81 -0.55 19.26 2.56
N ASP A 82 -1.65 18.72 3.07
CA ASP A 82 -1.86 18.49 4.50
C ASP A 82 -1.30 17.13 4.98
N ILE A 83 -0.80 16.29 4.06
CA ILE A 83 -0.15 15.04 4.43
C ILE A 83 1.17 15.34 5.16
N THR A 84 1.25 14.86 6.39
CA THR A 84 2.43 14.94 7.26
C THR A 84 3.17 13.63 7.39
N SER A 85 2.46 12.50 7.26
CA SER A 85 3.00 11.13 7.39
C SER A 85 3.89 10.97 8.63
N SER A 86 3.39 11.32 9.81
CA SER A 86 4.17 11.33 11.07
C SER A 86 3.79 10.21 12.06
N ASN A 87 2.84 9.34 11.70
CA ASN A 87 2.47 8.21 12.55
C ASN A 87 3.58 7.14 12.59
N LYS A 88 3.94 6.69 13.79
CA LYS A 88 5.04 5.74 14.03
C LYS A 88 4.65 4.26 14.00
N VAL A 89 3.36 3.96 13.85
CA VAL A 89 2.78 2.62 13.96
C VAL A 89 2.27 2.12 12.61
N LYS A 90 1.65 2.97 11.80
CA LYS A 90 0.92 2.54 10.62
C LYS A 90 0.95 3.53 9.47
N LEU A 91 0.56 3.03 8.29
CA LEU A 91 0.26 3.81 7.09
C LEU A 91 -1.13 3.41 6.55
N ILE A 92 -1.88 4.42 6.11
CA ILE A 92 -3.27 4.26 5.67
C ILE A 92 -3.47 4.95 4.33
N VAL A 93 -4.18 4.27 3.44
CA VAL A 93 -4.68 4.80 2.17
C VAL A 93 -6.20 4.89 2.25
N ARG A 94 -6.75 6.01 1.78
CA ARG A 94 -8.15 6.37 1.98
C ARG A 94 -8.84 6.71 0.66
N ARG A 95 -10.10 6.30 0.52
CA ARG A 95 -11.00 6.80 -0.52
C ARG A 95 -11.48 8.22 -0.23
N SER A 96 -11.73 8.54 1.04
CA SER A 96 -12.08 9.91 1.43
C SER A 96 -10.89 10.85 1.35
N THR A 97 -11.15 12.14 1.49
CA THR A 97 -10.14 13.20 1.62
C THR A 97 -9.73 13.47 3.06
N PHE A 98 -10.20 12.67 4.02
CA PHE A 98 -9.83 12.81 5.43
C PHE A 98 -8.34 12.49 5.61
N ILE A 99 -7.62 13.34 6.35
CA ILE A 99 -6.20 13.19 6.60
C ILE A 99 -5.94 13.09 8.09
N GLU A 100 -5.10 12.14 8.45
CA GLU A 100 -4.53 11.99 9.78
C GLU A 100 -3.03 11.67 9.65
N PRO A 101 -2.26 11.66 10.76
CA PRO A 101 -0.81 11.41 10.73
C PRO A 101 -0.35 10.13 10.01
N ALA A 102 -1.19 9.10 9.90
CA ALA A 102 -0.90 7.85 9.20
C ALA A 102 -1.23 7.88 7.70
N THR A 103 -1.88 8.94 7.22
CA THR A 103 -2.37 8.99 5.85
C THR A 103 -1.22 9.18 4.87
N VAL A 104 -1.16 8.34 3.85
CA VAL A 104 -0.15 8.39 2.77
C VAL A 104 -0.80 8.51 1.38
N GLY A 105 -2.13 8.46 1.30
CA GLY A 105 -2.90 8.68 0.09
C GLY A 105 -4.39 8.86 0.39
N VAL A 106 -5.04 9.74 -0.36
CA VAL A 106 -6.46 10.08 -0.30
C VAL A 106 -7.09 9.96 -1.68
N SER A 107 -8.42 9.98 -1.80
CA SER A 107 -9.11 9.82 -3.09
C SER A 107 -8.66 8.57 -3.86
N ALA A 108 -8.39 7.48 -3.13
CA ALA A 108 -7.98 6.21 -3.73
C ALA A 108 -9.10 5.59 -4.58
N ASP A 109 -8.74 4.89 -5.65
CA ASP A 109 -9.68 4.11 -6.46
C ASP A 109 -10.12 2.80 -5.77
N LYS A 110 -9.25 2.23 -4.93
CA LYS A 110 -9.52 1.01 -4.15
C LYS A 110 -9.37 1.23 -2.64
N ALA A 111 -10.19 0.53 -1.88
CA ALA A 111 -10.07 0.28 -0.45
C ALA A 111 -9.85 -1.24 -0.21
N ALA A 112 -9.77 -1.66 1.05
CA ALA A 112 -9.58 -3.06 1.40
C ALA A 112 -10.69 -3.97 0.82
N ALA A 113 -11.93 -3.49 0.81
CA ALA A 113 -13.10 -4.19 0.25
C ALA A 113 -12.99 -4.47 -1.25
N ASP A 114 -12.16 -3.74 -1.99
CA ASP A 114 -12.05 -3.85 -3.45
C ASP A 114 -10.90 -4.77 -3.90
N LEU A 115 -10.05 -5.21 -2.96
CA LEU A 115 -8.96 -6.14 -3.26
C LEU A 115 -9.53 -7.49 -3.71
N ASP A 116 -8.85 -8.15 -4.65
CA ASP A 116 -9.28 -9.45 -5.11
C ASP A 116 -9.33 -10.47 -3.96
N ARG A 117 -10.36 -11.32 -3.96
CA ARG A 117 -10.57 -12.24 -2.85
C ARG A 117 -9.47 -13.29 -2.74
N SER A 118 -8.89 -13.71 -3.86
CA SER A 118 -7.76 -14.63 -3.84
C SER A 118 -6.48 -13.96 -3.32
N PHE A 119 -6.27 -12.67 -3.59
CA PHE A 119 -5.21 -11.87 -2.95
C PHE A 119 -5.38 -11.83 -1.43
N VAL A 120 -6.60 -11.59 -0.95
CA VAL A 120 -6.92 -11.58 0.48
C VAL A 120 -6.70 -12.96 1.12
N GLN A 121 -6.94 -14.07 0.40
CA GLN A 121 -6.66 -15.41 0.93
C GLN A 121 -5.16 -15.65 1.13
N GLU A 122 -4.30 -15.15 0.24
CA GLU A 122 -2.85 -15.23 0.45
C GLU A 122 -2.41 -14.50 1.73
N LEU A 123 -2.99 -13.32 1.98
CA LEU A 123 -2.77 -12.57 3.21
C LEU A 123 -3.29 -13.32 4.44
N ARG A 124 -4.48 -13.93 4.37
CA ARG A 124 -5.00 -14.78 5.47
C ARG A 124 -4.08 -15.95 5.77
N GLY A 125 -3.41 -16.50 4.76
CA GLY A 125 -2.37 -17.51 4.90
C GLY A 125 -1.08 -17.02 5.57
N GLY A 126 -0.98 -15.74 5.95
CA GLY A 126 0.19 -15.16 6.61
C GLY A 126 1.36 -14.87 5.68
N LYS A 127 1.15 -14.87 4.36
CA LYS A 127 2.23 -14.65 3.39
C LYS A 127 2.79 -13.23 3.47
N ARG A 128 4.05 -13.08 3.06
CA ARG A 128 4.73 -11.78 2.96
C ARG A 128 4.03 -10.89 1.94
N LEU A 129 3.77 -9.64 2.34
CA LEU A 129 3.29 -8.56 1.50
C LEU A 129 4.45 -7.58 1.26
N VAL A 130 4.65 -7.17 0.02
CA VAL A 130 5.48 -6.00 -0.30
C VAL A 130 4.61 -4.94 -0.96
N ALA A 131 4.64 -3.74 -0.40
CA ALA A 131 4.02 -2.55 -0.97
C ALA A 131 5.10 -1.65 -1.59
N LEU A 132 5.05 -1.48 -2.91
CA LEU A 132 5.83 -0.49 -3.63
C LEU A 132 4.99 0.77 -3.83
N LEU A 133 5.39 1.83 -3.16
CA LEU A 133 4.77 3.15 -3.23
C LEU A 133 5.56 4.01 -4.21
N ALA A 134 4.87 4.66 -5.15
CA ALA A 134 5.47 5.54 -6.14
C ALA A 134 4.77 6.90 -6.13
N ALA A 135 5.45 7.93 -5.63
CA ALA A 135 4.94 9.29 -5.52
C ALA A 135 5.49 10.18 -6.64
N SER A 136 4.66 11.05 -7.21
CA SER A 136 5.10 12.05 -8.18
C SER A 136 4.20 13.28 -8.21
N GLN A 137 4.79 14.47 -8.41
CA GLN A 137 4.05 15.73 -8.61
C GLN A 137 3.20 15.78 -9.89
N ARG A 138 3.56 15.02 -10.93
CA ARG A 138 2.71 14.84 -12.12
C ARG A 138 1.86 13.60 -12.00
N ALA A 139 0.73 13.58 -12.71
CA ALA A 139 -0.01 12.35 -12.89
C ALA A 139 0.89 11.32 -13.58
N LEU A 140 1.03 10.16 -12.94
CA LEU A 140 1.73 9.02 -13.52
C LEU A 140 0.71 8.18 -14.28
N GLU A 141 1.07 7.77 -15.50
CA GLU A 141 0.27 6.85 -16.29
C GLU A 141 0.36 5.44 -15.71
N TYR A 142 -0.71 4.66 -15.85
CA TYR A 142 -0.75 3.28 -15.35
C TYR A 142 0.39 2.44 -15.94
N ARG A 143 0.69 2.60 -17.23
CA ARG A 143 1.78 1.88 -17.92
C ARG A 143 3.16 2.25 -17.38
N GLU A 144 3.36 3.51 -16.99
CA GLU A 144 4.62 3.96 -16.39
C GLU A 144 4.83 3.28 -15.03
N PHE A 145 3.78 3.24 -14.20
CA PHE A 145 3.86 2.54 -12.93
C PHE A 145 4.04 1.02 -13.08
N LEU A 146 3.39 0.40 -14.07
CA LEU A 146 3.58 -1.02 -14.34
C LEU A 146 5.03 -1.36 -14.70
N GLY A 147 5.71 -0.51 -15.48
CA GLY A 147 7.14 -0.70 -15.79
C GLY A 147 7.97 -0.75 -14.51
N VAL A 148 7.79 0.22 -13.62
CA VAL A 148 8.47 0.26 -12.32
C VAL A 148 8.16 -1.00 -11.50
N LEU A 149 6.90 -1.44 -11.48
CA LEU A 149 6.50 -2.61 -10.71
C LEU A 149 7.17 -3.89 -11.23
N VAL A 150 7.26 -4.06 -12.55
CA VAL A 150 7.93 -5.20 -13.19
C VAL A 150 9.44 -5.16 -12.94
N ASP A 151 10.07 -3.98 -12.97
CA ASP A 151 11.49 -3.84 -12.68
C ASP A 151 11.85 -4.24 -11.24
N HIS A 152 10.93 -3.99 -10.29
CA HIS A 152 11.12 -4.34 -8.87
C HIS A 152 10.69 -5.77 -8.54
N PHE A 153 9.67 -6.27 -9.24
CA PHE A 153 9.11 -7.61 -9.07
C PHE A 153 9.02 -8.29 -10.44
N PRO A 154 10.16 -8.70 -11.02
CA PRO A 154 10.13 -9.41 -12.28
C PRO A 154 9.27 -10.66 -12.09
N PRO A 155 8.36 -10.98 -13.04
CA PRO A 155 7.63 -12.22 -12.97
C PRO A 155 8.64 -13.36 -12.86
N LEU A 156 8.43 -14.25 -11.89
CA LEU A 156 9.27 -15.44 -11.70
C LEU A 156 9.45 -16.08 -13.07
N GLY A 157 10.69 -16.05 -13.56
CA GLY A 157 11.00 -16.30 -14.96
C GLY A 157 10.37 -17.60 -15.44
N GLY A 158 9.72 -17.54 -16.60
CA GLY A 158 9.62 -18.72 -17.43
C GLY A 158 11.05 -19.17 -17.71
N THR A 159 11.48 -20.24 -17.04
CA THR A 159 12.53 -21.10 -17.59
C THR A 159 11.96 -21.69 -18.88
N LEU A 160 12.19 -21.00 -20.00
CA LEU A 160 12.24 -21.63 -21.30
C LEU A 160 13.57 -22.37 -21.39
N GLY A 161 13.52 -23.70 -21.32
CA GLY A 161 14.61 -24.58 -21.77
C GLY A 161 15.77 -24.72 -20.80
#